data_AF-C1CVR7-F1
#
_entry.id   AF-C1CVR7-F1
#
_cell.length_a   1.000
_cell.length_b   1.000
_cell.length_c   1.000
_cell.angle_alpha   90.00
_cell.angle_beta   90.00
_cell.angle_gamma   90.00
#
_symmetry.space_group_name_H-M   'P 1'
#
loop_
_entity.id
_entity.type
_entity.pdbx_description
1 polymer ?
#
loop_
_entity_poly.entity_id
_entity_poly.type
_entity_poly.pdbx_seq_one_letter_code
_entity_poly.pdbx_strand_id
1 'polypeptide(L)'
;MPTLEIDCPVCAEVLELTDADRADLQVGDVIVCDSCNAEMEVTRNAPGDDFELELLGVLTLCPSCGEEFDVTDEMIDAAPVIESSDGATVSVVECPHCRARIELEFEEPVEPV
;
A
#
# COMPACT_ATOMS: atom_id res chain seq x y z
N MET A 1 6.88 -12.41 25.35
CA MET A 1 7.64 -11.34 24.69
C MET A 1 6.60 -10.34 24.23
N PRO A 2 6.76 -9.04 24.51
CA PRO A 2 5.82 -8.07 23.98
C PRO A 2 5.93 -8.07 22.45
N THR A 3 4.78 -8.11 21.78
CA THR A 3 4.65 -7.92 20.34
C THR A 3 3.90 -6.62 20.15
N LEU A 4 4.32 -5.84 19.16
CA LEU A 4 3.62 -4.66 18.70
C LEU A 4 2.66 -5.10 17.60
N GLU A 5 1.38 -4.79 17.78
CA GLU A 5 0.32 -5.04 16.81
C GLU A 5 0.06 -3.75 16.02
N ILE A 6 0.14 -3.83 14.70
CA ILE A 6 -0.11 -2.70 13.79
C ILE A 6 -1.08 -3.14 12.71
N ASP A 7 -2.14 -2.38 12.48
CA ASP A 7 -3.08 -2.64 11.40
C ASP A 7 -2.52 -2.17 10.06
N CYS A 8 -2.56 -3.04 9.04
CA CYS A 8 -2.24 -2.65 7.68
C CYS A 8 -3.29 -1.64 7.18
N PRO A 9 -2.90 -0.45 6.70
CA PRO A 9 -3.85 0.57 6.26
C PRO A 9 -4.66 0.17 5.02
N VAL A 10 -4.22 -0.86 4.28
CA VAL A 10 -4.85 -1.31 3.03
C VAL A 10 -5.87 -2.42 3.26
N CYS A 11 -5.50 -3.48 4.00
CA CYS A 11 -6.38 -4.64 4.20
C CYS A 11 -6.87 -4.82 5.65
N ALA A 12 -6.47 -3.93 6.57
CA ALA A 12 -6.75 -4.03 8.00
C ALA A 12 -6.28 -5.34 8.65
N GLU A 13 -5.32 -6.03 8.04
CA GLU A 13 -4.65 -7.19 8.64
C GLU A 13 -3.69 -6.74 9.74
N VAL A 14 -3.65 -7.47 10.85
CA VAL A 14 -2.77 -7.16 11.98
C VAL A 14 -1.37 -7.71 11.70
N LEU A 15 -0.39 -6.82 11.58
CA LEU A 15 1.03 -7.15 11.58
C LEU A 15 1.54 -7.25 13.01
N GLU A 16 2.06 -8.42 13.37
CA GLU A 16 2.67 -8.68 14.67
C GLU A 16 4.20 -8.53 14.57
N LEU A 17 4.76 -7.44 15.09
CA LEU A 17 6.22 -7.20 15.14
C LEU A 17 6.78 -7.50 16.52
N THR A 18 7.88 -8.25 16.60
CA THR A 18 8.58 -8.47 17.86
C THR A 18 9.54 -7.30 18.17
N ASP A 19 9.98 -7.19 19.43
CA ASP A 19 11.06 -6.24 19.77
C ASP A 19 12.34 -6.48 18.96
N ALA A 20 12.60 -7.73 18.52
CA ALA A 20 13.76 -8.04 17.68
C ALA A 20 13.57 -7.47 16.27
N ASP A 21 12.41 -7.67 15.66
CA ASP A 21 12.08 -7.10 14.34
C ASP A 21 12.19 -5.57 14.37
N ARG A 22 11.65 -4.94 15.41
CA ARG A 22 11.77 -3.49 15.62
C ARG A 22 13.21 -3.03 15.84
N ALA A 23 14.06 -3.84 16.48
CA ALA A 23 15.45 -3.46 16.69
C ALA A 23 16.27 -3.50 15.39
N ASP A 24 15.86 -4.35 14.43
CA ASP A 24 16.48 -4.46 13.11
C ASP A 24 15.95 -3.41 12.11
N LEU A 25 14.73 -2.89 12.31
CA LEU A 25 14.13 -1.86 11.47
C LEU A 25 14.67 -0.45 11.77
N GLN A 26 14.96 0.33 10.73
CA GLN A 26 15.37 1.72 10.79
C GLN A 26 14.36 2.63 10.11
N VAL A 27 14.38 3.93 10.44
CA VAL A 27 13.58 4.91 9.70
C VAL A 27 14.04 4.94 8.24
N GLY A 28 13.09 4.81 7.31
CA GLY A 28 13.34 4.63 5.88
C GLY A 28 13.37 3.17 5.41
N ASP A 29 13.26 2.19 6.32
CA ASP A 29 13.09 0.79 5.91
C ASP A 29 11.66 0.52 5.46
N VAL A 30 11.50 -0.38 4.48
CA VAL A 30 10.20 -0.76 3.91
C VAL A 30 9.78 -2.13 4.42
N ILE A 31 8.55 -2.22 4.90
CA ILE A 31 7.88 -3.44 5.34
C ILE A 31 6.78 -3.77 4.34
N VAL A 32 6.69 -5.04 3.93
CA VAL A 32 5.65 -5.51 3.02
C VAL A 32 4.60 -6.28 3.81
N CYS A 33 3.32 -5.94 3.63
CA CYS A 33 2.24 -6.73 4.19
C CYS A 33 2.12 -8.08 3.47
N ASP A 34 2.17 -9.19 4.20
CA ASP A 34 2.07 -10.55 3.62
C ASP A 34 0.70 -10.83 2.95
N SER A 35 -0.37 -10.16 3.39
CA SER A 35 -1.73 -10.42 2.91
C SER A 35 -2.11 -9.62 1.65
N CYS A 36 -1.68 -8.36 1.56
CA CYS A 36 -2.06 -7.46 0.45
C CYS A 36 -0.87 -6.92 -0.35
N ASN A 37 0.36 -7.27 0.02
CA ASN A 37 1.58 -6.79 -0.63
C ASN A 37 1.71 -5.25 -0.63
N ALA A 38 1.10 -4.57 0.35
CA ALA A 38 1.28 -3.14 0.57
C ALA A 38 2.68 -2.85 1.12
N GLU A 39 3.35 -1.84 0.57
CA GLU A 39 4.66 -1.38 0.98
C GLU A 39 4.53 -0.20 1.95
N MET A 40 5.09 -0.35 3.14
CA MET A 40 5.00 0.62 4.22
C MET A 40 6.38 1.03 4.68
N GLU A 41 6.68 2.33 4.64
CA GLU A 41 7.92 2.89 5.15
C GLU A 41 7.84 3.12 6.65
N VAL A 42 8.89 2.76 7.37
CA VAL A 42 9.07 3.12 8.78
C VAL A 42 9.43 4.60 8.86
N THR A 43 8.50 5.42 9.35
CA THR A 43 8.74 6.87 9.53
C THR A 43 9.16 7.19 10.95
N ARG A 44 8.84 6.34 11.93
CA ARG A 44 9.29 6.48 13.33
C ARG A 44 9.56 5.11 13.98
N ASN A 45 10.78 4.94 14.51
CA ASN A 45 11.16 3.75 15.29
C ASN A 45 12.22 4.06 16.38
N ALA A 46 12.07 5.20 17.08
CA ALA A 46 13.01 5.58 18.13
C ALA A 46 12.69 4.87 19.47
N PRO A 47 13.71 4.57 20.30
CA PRO A 47 13.50 3.93 21.60
C PRO A 47 12.74 4.85 22.55
N GLY A 48 11.51 4.45 22.91
CA GLY A 48 10.61 5.22 23.78
C GLY A 48 9.57 6.06 23.02
N ASP A 49 9.60 6.03 21.69
CA ASP A 49 8.57 6.59 20.82
C ASP A 49 7.62 5.50 20.31
N ASP A 50 6.41 5.91 19.94
CA ASP A 50 5.47 5.09 19.19
C ASP A 50 6.04 4.79 17.80
N PHE A 51 5.84 3.56 17.34
CA PHE A 51 6.27 3.12 16.02
C PHE A 51 5.25 3.59 14.98
N GLU A 52 5.70 4.27 13.93
CA GLU A 52 4.84 4.82 12.89
C GLU A 52 5.27 4.33 11.51
N LEU A 53 4.27 3.99 10.70
CA LEU A 53 4.40 3.55 9.32
C LEU A 53 3.65 4.50 8.39
N GLU A 54 4.19 4.73 7.21
CA GLU A 54 3.53 5.45 6.12
C GLU A 54 3.41 4.54 4.89
N LEU A 55 2.24 4.51 4.26
CA LEU A 55 2.01 3.71 3.05
C LEU A 55 2.75 4.37 1.88
N LEU A 56 3.65 3.62 1.24
CA LEU A 56 4.33 4.08 0.03
C LEU A 56 3.54 3.74 -1.24
N GLY A 57 2.90 2.58 -1.24
CA GLY A 57 2.16 2.07 -2.39
C GLY A 57 1.64 0.66 -2.18
N VAL A 58 0.88 0.19 -3.16
CA VAL A 58 0.42 -1.20 -3.23
C VAL A 58 1.08 -1.86 -4.44
N LEU A 59 1.78 -2.96 -4.20
CA LEU A 59 2.36 -3.75 -5.27
C LEU A 59 1.24 -4.49 -6.01
N THR A 60 1.09 -4.22 -7.30
CA THR A 60 0.12 -4.92 -8.15
C THR A 60 0.77 -5.51 -9.39
N LEU A 61 0.14 -6.53 -9.97
CA LEU A 61 0.67 -7.24 -11.12
C LEU A 61 0.01 -6.74 -12.41
N CYS A 62 0.81 -6.29 -13.37
CA CYS A 62 0.29 -5.81 -14.63
C CYS A 62 -0.36 -6.96 -15.42
N PRO A 63 -1.66 -6.88 -15.78
CA PRO A 63 -2.33 -7.95 -16.54
C PRO A 63 -1.80 -8.11 -17.97
N SER A 64 -1.09 -7.10 -18.50
CA SER A 64 -0.56 -7.12 -19.86
C SER A 64 0.84 -7.73 -19.98
N CYS A 65 1.76 -7.41 -19.07
CA CYS A 65 3.15 -7.88 -19.13
C CYS A 65 3.51 -8.87 -18.03
N GLY A 66 2.67 -8.99 -16.99
CA GLY A 66 2.92 -9.86 -15.85
C GLY A 66 4.00 -9.36 -14.89
N GLU A 67 4.44 -8.11 -15.04
CA GLU A 67 5.45 -7.49 -14.17
C GLU A 67 4.75 -6.79 -13.00
N GLU A 68 5.33 -6.94 -11.81
CA GLU A 68 4.91 -6.27 -10.59
C GLU A 68 5.33 -4.79 -10.63
N PHE A 69 4.46 -3.90 -10.17
CA PHE A 69 4.75 -2.49 -10.05
C PHE A 69 4.00 -1.87 -8.88
N ASP A 70 4.59 -0.84 -8.29
CA ASP A 70 3.95 -0.02 -7.27
C ASP A 70 2.87 0.85 -7.84
N VAL A 71 1.73 0.85 -7.16
CA VAL A 71 0.69 1.87 -7.31
C VAL A 71 0.78 2.80 -6.11
N THR A 72 1.32 3.99 -6.35
CA THR A 72 1.44 5.03 -5.32
C THR A 72 0.25 5.99 -5.37
N ASP A 73 -0.01 6.70 -4.27
CA ASP A 73 -1.03 7.76 -4.23
C ASP A 73 -0.80 8.84 -5.31
N GLU A 74 0.45 9.21 -5.59
CA GLU A 74 0.78 10.15 -6.66
C GLU A 74 0.35 9.64 -8.04
N MET A 75 0.49 8.33 -8.30
CA MET A 75 0.02 7.74 -9.55
C MET A 75 -1.51 7.77 -9.65
N ILE A 76 -2.21 7.61 -8.52
CA ILE A 76 -3.68 7.66 -8.46
C ILE A 76 -4.20 9.08 -8.61
N ASP A 77 -3.60 10.05 -7.93
CA ASP A 77 -3.98 11.47 -8.05
C ASP A 77 -3.74 12.01 -9.47
N ALA A 78 -2.67 11.57 -10.12
CA ALA A 78 -2.37 11.92 -11.50
C ALA A 78 -3.19 11.11 -12.53
N ALA A 79 -3.80 9.99 -12.13
CA ALA A 79 -4.52 9.11 -13.05
C ALA A 79 -5.88 9.70 -13.43
N PRO A 80 -6.26 9.65 -14.72
CA PRO A 80 -7.62 9.99 -15.12
C PRO A 80 -8.60 8.97 -14.55
N VAL A 81 -9.61 9.48 -13.85
CA VAL A 81 -10.72 8.70 -13.33
C VAL A 81 -11.85 8.65 -14.36
N ILE A 82 -12.37 7.45 -14.65
CA ILE A 82 -13.46 7.22 -15.59
C ILE A 82 -14.56 6.37 -14.95
N GLU A 83 -15.78 6.49 -15.48
CA GLU A 83 -16.88 5.57 -15.17
C GLU A 83 -16.76 4.34 -16.07
N SER A 84 -16.58 3.18 -15.46
CA SER A 84 -16.54 1.90 -16.16
C SER A 84 -17.93 1.52 -16.67
N SER A 85 -17.99 0.54 -17.57
CA SER A 85 -19.25 0.10 -18.19
C SER A 85 -20.25 -0.51 -17.20
N ASP A 86 -19.76 -0.95 -16.03
CA ASP A 86 -20.59 -1.47 -14.92
C ASP A 86 -21.09 -0.35 -13.97
N GLY A 87 -20.68 0.90 -14.20
CA GLY A 87 -21.00 2.06 -13.34
C GLY A 87 -20.04 2.27 -12.16
N ALA A 88 -18.97 1.48 -12.08
CA ALA A 88 -17.90 1.66 -11.09
C ALA A 88 -16.94 2.78 -11.51
N THR A 89 -16.51 3.59 -10.55
CA THR A 89 -15.48 4.62 -10.75
C THR A 89 -14.11 3.96 -10.71
N VAL A 90 -13.32 4.10 -11.78
CA VAL A 90 -12.00 3.47 -11.89
C VAL A 90 -10.91 4.49 -12.22
N SER A 91 -9.75 4.33 -11.59
CA SER A 91 -8.55 5.12 -11.89
C SER A 91 -7.74 4.41 -12.97
N VAL A 92 -7.41 5.11 -14.06
CA VAL A 92 -6.65 4.51 -15.17
C VAL A 92 -5.17 4.84 -15.02
N VAL A 93 -4.41 3.90 -14.46
CA VAL A 93 -2.95 4.03 -14.34
C VAL A 93 -2.24 3.41 -15.55
N GLU A 94 -1.03 3.88 -15.85
CA GLU A 94 -0.18 3.29 -16.90
C GLU A 94 0.93 2.46 -16.26
N CYS A 95 1.08 1.21 -16.70
CA CYS A 95 2.16 0.36 -16.24
C CYS A 95 3.52 0.96 -16.66
N PRO A 96 4.49 1.16 -15.75
CA PRO A 96 5.77 1.76 -16.09
C PRO A 96 6.62 0.89 -17.03
N HIS A 97 6.38 -0.43 -17.05
CA HIS A 97 7.15 -1.39 -17.86
C HIS A 97 6.67 -1.48 -19.31
N CYS A 98 5.35 -1.58 -19.51
CA CYS A 98 4.77 -1.82 -20.84
C CYS A 98 3.87 -0.69 -21.35
N ARG A 99 3.59 0.33 -20.52
CA ARG A 99 2.64 1.42 -20.77
C ARG A 99 1.23 0.94 -21.13
N ALA A 100 0.86 -0.26 -20.71
CA ALA A 100 -0.53 -0.70 -20.75
C ALA A 100 -1.35 0.15 -19.78
N ARG A 101 -2.56 0.52 -20.20
CA ARG A 101 -3.54 1.18 -19.35
C ARG A 101 -4.23 0.13 -18.50
N ILE A 102 -4.26 0.35 -17.20
CA ILE A 102 -4.83 -0.55 -16.21
C ILE A 102 -5.92 0.23 -15.47
N GLU A 103 -7.12 -0.33 -15.46
CA GLU A 103 -8.26 0.20 -14.72
C GLU A 103 -8.21 -0.39 -13.31
N LEU A 104 -8.03 0.49 -12.31
CA LEU A 104 -7.98 0.11 -10.90
C LEU A 104 -9.24 0.63 -10.20
N GLU A 105 -9.97 -0.29 -9.58
CA GLU A 105 -11.10 0.00 -8.69
C GLU A 105 -10.54 0.18 -7.28
N PHE A 106 -10.63 1.40 -6.75
CA PHE A 106 -10.36 1.68 -5.35
C PHE A 106 -11.69 1.77 -4.61
N GLU A 107 -11.86 0.97 -3.56
CA GLU A 107 -12.96 1.18 -2.62
C GLU A 107 -12.67 2.49 -1.89
N GLU A 108 -13.35 3.58 -2.27
CA GLU A 108 -13.39 4.78 -1.44
C GLU A 108 -13.89 4.34 -0.06
N PRO A 109 -13.17 4.64 1.04
CA PRO A 109 -13.65 4.29 2.37
C PRO A 109 -15.00 4.95 2.54
N VAL A 110 -16.06 4.15 2.58
CA VAL A 110 -17.41 4.61 2.88
C VAL A 110 -17.38 5.22 4.27
N GLU A 111 -17.16 6.53 4.35
CA GLU A 111 -17.29 7.28 5.60
C GLU A 111 -18.73 7.13 6.08
N PRO A 112 -18.99 6.46 7.23
CA PRO A 112 -20.33 6.46 7.79
C PRO A 112 -20.62 7.88 8.32
N VAL A 113 -21.58 8.55 7.68
CA VAL A 113 -22.18 9.83 8.10
C VAL A 113 -22.81 9.80 9.49
#